data_AF-K2FID7-F1
#
_entry.id   AF-K2FID7-F1
#
_cell.length_a   1.000
_cell.length_b   1.000
_cell.length_c   1.000
_cell.angle_alpha   90.00
_cell.angle_beta   90.00
_cell.angle_gamma   90.00
#
_symmetry.space_group_name_H-M   'P 1'
#
loop_
_entity.id
_entity.type
_entity.pdbx_description
1 polymer ?
#
loop_
_entity_poly.entity_id
_entity_poly.type
_entity_poly.pdbx_seq_one_letter_code
_entity_poly.pdbx_strand_id
1 'polypeptide(L)'
;MNHEKMVISFPDGSKKSYSKGSTLEDVAQSISPSLKKKSVVGRVNGSLYDMQNPINSNAEIELFPLNSSEGLEVMRHTAAHIMAQAVKRLFGRVNLGVGPVVENGFYYDINTDQSISKDDLSKIEKEMSNIVAENLFIKRELISREEAESIFSNDHLKLELLKKIPWYRQ
;
A
#
# COMPACT_ATOMS: atom_id res chain seq x y z
N MET A 1 17.32 -4.65 -27.70
CA MET A 1 17.78 -4.56 -26.30
C MET A 1 17.54 -5.91 -25.66
N ASN A 2 18.58 -6.54 -25.10
CA ASN A 2 18.44 -7.83 -24.42
C ASN A 2 17.84 -7.55 -23.04
N HIS A 3 16.53 -7.75 -22.86
CA HIS A 3 15.92 -7.61 -21.55
C HIS A 3 16.39 -8.79 -20.71
N GLU A 4 17.13 -8.51 -19.64
CA GLU A 4 17.49 -9.53 -18.66
C GLU A 4 16.22 -10.22 -18.16
N LYS A 5 16.24 -11.54 -18.09
CA LYS A 5 15.07 -12.33 -17.68
C LYS A 5 15.16 -12.74 -16.22
N MET A 6 14.01 -12.95 -15.60
CA MET A 6 13.83 -13.60 -14.31
C MET A 6 12.87 -14.79 -14.45
N VAL A 7 13.03 -15.76 -13.57
CA VAL A 7 12.14 -16.93 -13.48
C VAL A 7 11.15 -16.71 -12.35
N ILE A 8 9.87 -16.77 -12.69
CA ILE A 8 8.76 -16.76 -11.73
C ILE A 8 8.24 -18.19 -11.56
N SER A 9 8.18 -18.64 -10.30
CA SER A 9 7.61 -19.93 -9.91
C SER A 9 6.22 -19.71 -9.33
N PHE A 10 5.26 -20.53 -9.77
CA PHE A 10 3.86 -20.46 -9.39
C PHE A 10 3.48 -21.55 -8.37
N PRO A 11 2.35 -21.42 -7.66
CA PRO A 11 1.92 -22.39 -6.65
C PRO A 11 1.62 -23.79 -7.21
N ASP A 12 1.33 -23.89 -8.51
CA ASP A 12 1.13 -25.17 -9.21
C ASP A 12 2.45 -25.87 -9.59
N GLY A 13 3.60 -25.30 -9.19
CA GLY A 13 4.93 -25.77 -9.52
C GLY A 13 5.43 -25.38 -10.91
N SER A 14 4.60 -24.72 -11.73
CA SER A 14 5.02 -24.23 -13.03
C SER A 14 6.01 -23.07 -12.89
N LYS A 15 6.86 -22.90 -13.91
CA LYS A 15 7.85 -21.82 -13.99
C LYS A 15 7.76 -21.11 -15.33
N LYS A 16 7.78 -19.79 -15.33
CA LYS A 16 7.81 -18.98 -16.56
C LYS A 16 8.85 -17.88 -16.48
N SER A 17 9.38 -17.48 -17.63
CA SER A 17 10.34 -16.39 -17.73
C SER A 17 9.65 -15.07 -18.04
N TYR A 18 10.01 -14.03 -17.31
CA TYR A 18 9.55 -12.66 -17.49
C TYR A 18 10.76 -11.72 -17.61
N SER A 19 10.56 -10.52 -18.15
CA SER A 19 11.61 -9.50 -18.12
C SER A 19 11.82 -9.02 -16.68
N LYS A 20 13.06 -8.75 -16.28
CA LYS A 20 13.32 -8.03 -15.03
C LYS A 20 12.58 -6.69 -15.06
N GLY A 21 12.02 -6.32 -13.92
CA GLY A 21 11.15 -5.16 -13.77
C GLY A 21 9.68 -5.43 -14.02
N SER A 22 9.29 -6.64 -14.48
CA SER A 22 7.87 -7.00 -14.54
C SER A 22 7.25 -7.01 -13.16
N THR A 23 6.00 -6.58 -13.10
CA THR A 23 5.20 -6.46 -11.88
C THR A 23 4.31 -7.70 -11.69
N LEU A 24 3.71 -7.84 -10.49
CA LEU A 24 2.68 -8.87 -10.29
C LEU A 24 1.47 -8.64 -11.19
N GLU A 25 1.14 -7.38 -11.50
CA GLU A 25 0.08 -7.03 -12.45
C GLU A 25 0.38 -7.55 -13.86
N ASP A 26 1.62 -7.39 -14.34
CA ASP A 26 2.06 -7.91 -15.65
C ASP A 26 1.99 -9.43 -15.69
N VAL A 27 2.44 -10.09 -14.61
CA VAL A 27 2.39 -11.55 -14.49
C VAL A 27 0.93 -12.03 -14.50
N ALA A 28 0.05 -11.42 -13.71
CA ALA A 28 -1.38 -11.74 -13.68
C ALA A 28 -2.04 -11.54 -15.05
N GLN A 29 -1.72 -10.43 -15.73
CA GLN A 29 -2.21 -10.09 -17.07
C GLN A 29 -1.80 -11.14 -18.11
N SER A 30 -0.56 -11.64 -18.03
CA SER A 30 -0.03 -12.65 -18.94
C SER A 30 -0.71 -14.01 -18.80
N ILE A 31 -1.29 -14.30 -17.63
CA ILE A 31 -2.05 -15.53 -17.37
C ILE A 31 -3.47 -15.36 -17.89
N SER A 32 -4.18 -14.32 -17.44
CA SER A 32 -5.47 -13.93 -18.02
C SER A 32 -5.90 -12.52 -17.58
N PRO A 33 -6.70 -11.81 -18.39
CA PRO A 33 -7.32 -10.54 -17.97
C PRO A 33 -8.20 -10.68 -16.73
N SER A 34 -8.85 -11.84 -16.55
CA SER A 34 -9.70 -12.14 -15.39
C SER A 34 -8.87 -12.23 -14.10
N LEU A 35 -7.70 -12.86 -14.16
CA LEU A 35 -6.80 -12.95 -13.01
C LEU A 35 -6.28 -11.57 -12.61
N LYS A 36 -5.78 -10.78 -13.58
CA LYS A 36 -5.38 -9.38 -13.34
C LYS A 36 -6.47 -8.60 -12.62
N LYS A 37 -7.71 -8.68 -13.09
CA LYS A 37 -8.85 -7.94 -12.51
C LYS A 37 -9.18 -8.38 -11.08
N LYS A 38 -8.96 -9.66 -10.76
CA LYS A 38 -9.30 -10.22 -9.44
C LYS A 38 -8.18 -10.00 -8.42
N SER A 39 -6.92 -9.99 -8.84
CA SER A 39 -5.75 -9.86 -7.97
C SER A 39 -5.58 -8.43 -7.46
N VAL A 40 -5.53 -8.26 -6.13
CA VAL A 40 -5.32 -6.94 -5.49
C VAL A 40 -3.98 -6.83 -4.77
N VAL A 41 -3.37 -7.97 -4.44
CA VAL A 41 -2.07 -8.08 -3.79
C VAL A 41 -1.46 -9.44 -4.14
N GLY A 42 -0.16 -9.59 -3.99
CA GLY A 42 0.49 -10.90 -4.03
C GLY A 42 1.50 -11.11 -2.91
N ARG A 43 2.11 -12.29 -2.90
CA ARG A 43 3.37 -12.54 -2.20
C ARG A 43 4.48 -12.67 -3.24
N VAL A 44 5.66 -12.19 -2.87
CA VAL A 44 6.91 -12.45 -3.57
C VAL A 44 7.89 -13.00 -2.54
N ASN A 45 8.35 -14.24 -2.73
CA ASN A 45 9.24 -14.95 -1.79
C ASN A 45 8.70 -14.93 -0.35
N GLY A 46 7.41 -15.24 -0.18
CA GLY A 46 6.72 -15.30 1.11
C GLY A 46 6.33 -13.96 1.73
N SER A 47 6.76 -12.82 1.18
CA SER A 47 6.45 -11.48 1.71
C SER A 47 5.34 -10.81 0.90
N LEU A 48 4.40 -10.13 1.58
CA LEU A 48 3.38 -9.33 0.89
C LEU A 48 4.02 -8.29 -0.02
N TYR A 49 3.46 -8.16 -1.21
CA TYR A 49 4.01 -7.36 -2.29
C TYR A 49 2.88 -6.69 -3.06
N ASP A 50 3.04 -5.38 -3.31
CA ASP A 50 2.05 -4.62 -4.07
C ASP A 50 2.09 -4.98 -5.56
N MET A 51 0.97 -4.75 -6.25
CA MET A 51 0.78 -5.24 -7.62
C MET A 51 1.69 -4.55 -8.66
N GLN A 52 2.18 -3.34 -8.36
CA GLN A 52 2.89 -2.47 -9.31
C GLN A 52 4.39 -2.38 -9.05
N ASN A 53 4.88 -2.88 -7.91
CA ASN A 53 6.30 -2.87 -7.60
C ASN A 53 7.04 -3.84 -8.55
N PRO A 54 8.14 -3.41 -9.17
CA PRO A 54 8.92 -4.27 -10.08
C PRO A 54 9.58 -5.42 -9.34
N ILE A 55 9.63 -6.61 -9.97
CA ILE A 55 10.40 -7.76 -9.51
C ILE A 55 11.68 -7.85 -10.36
N ASN A 56 12.85 -7.89 -9.72
CA ASN A 56 14.14 -7.79 -10.39
C ASN A 56 15.00 -9.07 -10.28
N SER A 57 14.49 -10.10 -9.62
CA SER A 57 15.18 -11.37 -9.41
C SER A 57 14.20 -12.54 -9.58
N ASN A 58 14.73 -13.75 -9.64
CA ASN A 58 13.90 -14.94 -9.57
C ASN A 58 13.04 -14.89 -8.30
N ALA A 59 11.79 -15.33 -8.43
CA ALA A 59 10.83 -15.22 -7.35
C ALA A 59 9.78 -16.34 -7.39
N GLU A 60 9.32 -16.72 -6.20
CA GLU A 60 8.10 -17.46 -5.99
C GLU A 60 6.97 -16.47 -5.73
N ILE A 61 5.85 -16.62 -6.43
CA ILE A 61 4.72 -15.70 -6.28
C ILE A 61 3.42 -16.40 -5.94
N GLU A 62 2.56 -15.66 -5.24
CA GLU A 62 1.15 -15.97 -5.04
C GLU A 62 0.34 -14.72 -5.34
N LEU A 63 -0.88 -14.89 -5.87
CA LEU A 63 -1.78 -13.78 -6.19
C LEU A 63 -3.09 -13.95 -5.43
N PHE A 64 -3.51 -12.89 -4.75
CA PHE A 64 -4.63 -12.93 -3.84
C PHE A 64 -5.78 -12.03 -4.30
N PRO A 65 -7.02 -12.54 -4.31
CA PRO A 65 -8.19 -11.72 -4.55
C PRO A 65 -8.58 -10.90 -3.31
N LEU A 66 -9.44 -9.89 -3.51
CA LEU A 66 -9.89 -9.00 -2.44
C LEU A 66 -10.52 -9.73 -1.23
N ASN A 67 -11.21 -10.84 -1.46
CA ASN A 67 -11.90 -11.61 -0.42
C ASN A 67 -11.02 -12.63 0.33
N SER A 68 -9.72 -12.66 0.04
CA SER A 68 -8.73 -13.42 0.83
C SER A 68 -8.35 -12.66 2.11
N SER A 69 -7.70 -13.33 3.06
CA SER A 69 -7.11 -12.69 4.25
C SER A 69 -6.17 -11.55 3.89
N GLU A 70 -5.27 -11.80 2.94
CA GLU A 70 -4.25 -10.87 2.46
C GLU A 70 -4.89 -9.68 1.74
N GLY A 71 -5.90 -9.96 0.90
CA GLY A 71 -6.65 -8.92 0.20
C GLY A 71 -7.43 -8.02 1.14
N LEU A 72 -8.09 -8.60 2.16
CA LEU A 72 -8.81 -7.85 3.19
C LEU A 72 -7.86 -7.01 4.06
N GLU A 73 -6.69 -7.53 4.40
CA GLU A 73 -5.66 -6.79 5.14
C GLU A 73 -5.21 -5.54 4.38
N VAL A 74 -4.82 -5.69 3.11
CA VAL A 74 -4.40 -4.56 2.27
C VAL A 74 -5.53 -3.57 2.02
N MET A 75 -6.76 -4.06 1.81
CA MET A 75 -7.93 -3.21 1.65
C MET A 75 -8.18 -2.37 2.90
N ARG A 76 -8.13 -2.96 4.09
CA ARG A 76 -8.30 -2.24 5.36
C ARG A 76 -7.19 -1.21 5.59
N HIS A 77 -5.95 -1.55 5.25
CA HIS A 77 -4.84 -0.60 5.34
C HIS A 77 -5.04 0.60 4.39
N THR A 78 -5.46 0.31 3.15
CA THR A 78 -5.80 1.36 2.17
C THR A 78 -6.96 2.23 2.67
N ALA A 79 -7.99 1.63 3.25
CA ALA A 79 -9.10 2.36 3.86
C ALA A 79 -8.66 3.26 5.03
N ALA A 80 -7.68 2.82 5.84
CA ALA A 80 -7.09 3.64 6.89
C ALA A 80 -6.40 4.90 6.32
N HIS A 81 -5.67 4.75 5.20
CA HIS A 81 -5.06 5.88 4.50
C HIS A 81 -6.10 6.83 3.90
N ILE A 82 -7.16 6.30 3.29
CA ILE A 82 -8.26 7.12 2.75
C ILE A 82 -8.96 7.89 3.87
N MET A 83 -9.21 7.25 5.02
CA MET A 83 -9.76 7.92 6.20
C MET A 83 -8.85 9.04 6.69
N ALA A 84 -7.54 8.78 6.81
CA ALA A 84 -6.58 9.79 7.24
C ALA A 84 -6.51 10.98 6.26
N GLN A 85 -6.58 10.72 4.95
CA GLN A 85 -6.66 11.77 3.92
C GLN A 85 -7.96 12.57 4.04
N ALA A 86 -9.10 11.92 4.25
CA ALA A 86 -10.38 12.58 4.46
C ALA A 86 -10.34 13.52 5.68
N VAL A 87 -9.77 13.05 6.80
CA VAL A 87 -9.57 13.87 8.00
C VAL A 87 -8.68 15.08 7.69
N LYS A 88 -7.57 14.91 6.97
CA LYS A 88 -6.72 16.06 6.59
C LYS A 88 -7.46 17.08 5.71
N ARG A 89 -8.32 16.63 4.79
CA ARG A 89 -9.12 17.54 3.94
C ARG A 89 -10.16 18.31 4.73
N LEU A 90 -10.83 17.67 5.68
CA LEU A 90 -11.91 18.28 6.46
C LEU A 90 -11.41 19.18 7.60
N PHE A 91 -10.34 18.78 8.29
CA PHE A 91 -9.88 19.42 9.52
C PHE A 91 -8.54 20.18 9.35
N GLY A 92 -7.91 20.09 8.17
CA GLY A 92 -6.74 20.87 7.83
C GLY A 92 -5.49 20.48 8.63
N ARG A 93 -5.15 21.26 9.67
CA ARG A 93 -3.95 21.09 10.50
C ARG A 93 -4.09 19.85 11.40
N VAL A 94 -3.75 18.70 10.83
CA VAL A 94 -3.82 17.40 11.48
C VAL A 94 -2.49 16.67 11.30
N ASN A 95 -1.94 16.19 12.41
CA ASN A 95 -0.75 15.34 12.44
C ASN A 95 -1.19 13.88 12.58
N LEU A 96 -0.65 13.01 11.71
CA LEU A 96 -1.06 11.61 11.61
C LEU A 96 0.02 10.70 12.22
N GLY A 97 -0.37 9.95 13.24
CA GLY A 97 0.49 8.96 13.90
C GLY A 97 0.54 7.62 13.16
N VAL A 98 0.25 6.53 13.89
CA VAL A 98 0.21 5.15 13.37
C VAL A 98 -1.24 4.79 13.04
N GLY A 99 -1.44 4.05 11.96
CA GLY A 99 -2.77 3.54 11.58
C GLY A 99 -2.73 2.09 11.15
N PRO A 100 -2.65 1.13 12.11
CA PRO A 100 -2.50 -0.27 11.78
C PRO A 100 -3.85 -0.92 11.47
N VAL A 101 -3.80 -2.01 10.72
CA VAL A 101 -4.93 -2.94 10.57
C VAL A 101 -5.07 -3.77 11.85
N VAL A 102 -6.31 -4.05 12.24
CA VAL A 102 -6.68 -4.97 13.33
C VAL A 102 -7.61 -6.05 12.79
N GLU A 103 -7.88 -7.09 13.58
CA GLU A 103 -8.63 -8.29 13.14
C GLU A 103 -9.95 -7.97 12.41
N ASN A 104 -10.67 -6.94 12.84
CA ASN A 104 -11.98 -6.57 12.29
C ASN A 104 -12.05 -5.13 11.76
N GLY A 105 -10.90 -4.51 11.44
CA GLY A 105 -10.90 -3.14 10.94
C GLY A 105 -9.51 -2.51 10.94
N PHE A 106 -9.47 -1.23 11.28
CA PHE A 106 -8.26 -0.44 11.43
C PHE A 106 -8.56 0.71 12.40
N TYR A 107 -7.51 1.36 12.90
CA TYR A 107 -7.63 2.65 13.57
C TYR A 107 -6.53 3.59 13.06
N TYR A 108 -6.59 4.85 13.47
CA TYR A 108 -5.53 5.81 13.17
C TYR A 108 -5.38 6.79 14.34
N ASP A 109 -4.16 6.96 14.82
CA ASP A 109 -3.82 7.98 15.81
C ASP A 109 -3.77 9.35 15.15
N ILE A 110 -4.62 10.26 15.62
CA ILE A 110 -4.79 11.59 15.02
C ILE A 110 -4.56 12.65 16.11
N ASN A 111 -3.68 13.60 15.82
CA ASN A 111 -3.46 14.78 16.67
C ASN A 111 -3.92 16.04 15.94
N THR A 112 -4.85 16.78 16.53
CA THR A 112 -5.50 17.96 15.95
C THR A 112 -5.99 18.89 17.07
N ASP A 113 -6.01 20.19 16.79
CA ASP A 113 -6.57 21.21 17.70
C ASP A 113 -8.11 21.19 17.72
N GLN A 114 -8.73 20.54 16.73
CA GLN A 114 -10.18 20.44 16.59
C GLN A 114 -10.71 19.14 17.21
N SER A 115 -11.82 19.22 17.95
CA SER A 115 -12.48 18.02 18.46
C SER A 115 -13.17 17.28 17.32
N ILE A 116 -12.82 16.00 17.12
CA ILE A 116 -13.54 15.10 16.22
C ILE A 116 -14.60 14.37 17.03
N SER A 117 -15.87 14.58 16.69
CA SER A 117 -17.02 13.99 17.38
C SER A 117 -17.63 12.83 16.58
N LYS A 118 -18.60 12.12 17.18
CA LYS A 118 -19.35 11.07 16.47
C LYS A 118 -20.12 11.62 15.26
N ASP A 119 -20.60 12.85 15.33
CA ASP A 119 -21.38 13.48 14.25
C ASP A 119 -20.51 13.73 13.01
N ASP A 120 -19.19 13.88 13.21
CA ASP A 120 -18.24 14.08 12.13
C ASP A 120 -17.89 12.80 11.38
N LEU A 121 -18.17 11.62 11.95
CA LEU A 121 -17.91 10.34 11.28
C LEU A 121 -18.66 10.24 9.94
N SER A 122 -19.90 10.72 9.91
CA SER A 122 -20.70 10.78 8.67
C SER A 122 -20.07 11.68 7.59
N LYS A 123 -19.45 12.79 7.99
CA LYS A 123 -18.75 13.70 7.09
C LYS A 123 -17.45 13.07 6.59
N ILE A 124 -16.71 12.41 7.48
CA ILE A 124 -15.48 11.70 7.14
C ILE A 124 -15.78 10.57 6.15
N GLU A 125 -16.78 9.73 6.40
CA GLU A 125 -17.18 8.64 5.49
C GLU A 125 -17.62 9.16 4.10
N LYS A 126 -18.35 10.28 4.08
CA LYS A 126 -18.70 10.95 2.82
C LYS A 126 -17.46 11.42 2.07
N GLU A 127 -16.50 12.03 2.77
CA GLU A 127 -15.26 12.49 2.13
C GLU A 127 -14.36 11.33 1.70
N MET A 128 -14.33 10.22 2.44
CA MET A 128 -13.68 8.99 2.00
C MET A 128 -14.27 8.48 0.68
N SER A 129 -15.60 8.51 0.56
CA SER A 129 -16.30 8.14 -0.68
C SER A 129 -15.95 9.07 -1.84
N ASN A 130 -15.83 10.38 -1.60
CA ASN A 130 -15.37 11.35 -2.59
C ASN A 130 -13.95 11.04 -3.06
N ILE A 131 -13.02 10.77 -2.14
CA ILE A 131 -11.63 10.41 -2.45
C ILE A 131 -11.56 9.14 -3.30
N VAL A 132 -12.37 8.13 -2.98
CA VAL A 132 -12.45 6.90 -3.79
C VAL A 132 -12.96 7.20 -5.20
N ALA A 133 -13.96 8.07 -5.34
CA ALA A 133 -14.53 8.45 -6.63
C ALA A 133 -13.56 9.24 -7.52
N GLU A 134 -12.58 9.94 -6.93
CA GLU A 134 -11.51 10.62 -7.68
C GLU A 134 -10.56 9.63 -8.39
N ASN A 135 -10.55 8.35 -7.99
CA ASN A 135 -9.73 7.30 -8.57
C ASN A 135 -8.25 7.71 -8.69
N LEU A 136 -7.73 8.29 -7.60
CA LEU A 136 -6.35 8.76 -7.53
C LEU A 136 -5.36 7.59 -7.65
N PHE A 137 -4.27 7.83 -8.37
CA PHE A 137 -3.19 6.86 -8.48
C PHE A 137 -2.34 6.86 -7.20
N ILE A 138 -2.21 5.70 -6.54
CA ILE A 138 -1.33 5.51 -5.39
C ILE A 138 0.05 5.11 -5.91
N LYS A 139 1.05 5.96 -5.67
CA LYS A 139 2.43 5.71 -6.09
C LYS A 139 3.29 5.39 -4.88
N ARG A 140 4.05 4.29 -4.97
CA ARG A 140 5.15 3.97 -4.07
C ARG A 140 6.43 4.63 -4.56
N GLU A 141 7.16 5.27 -3.64
CA GLU A 141 8.47 5.85 -3.94
C GLU A 141 9.51 5.30 -2.97
N LEU A 142 10.67 4.92 -3.51
CA LEU A 142 11.85 4.59 -2.73
C LEU A 142 12.68 5.87 -2.63
N ILE A 143 12.70 6.45 -1.45
CA ILE A 143 13.43 7.68 -1.17
C ILE A 143 14.48 7.42 -0.08
N SER A 144 15.52 8.24 -0.09
CA SER A 144 16.50 8.27 0.99
C SER A 144 15.85 8.74 2.29
N ARG A 145 16.51 8.44 3.40
CA ARG A 145 16.06 8.90 4.72
C ARG A 145 16.12 10.41 4.82
N GLU A 146 17.15 11.02 4.26
CA GLU A 146 17.37 12.46 4.23
C GLU A 146 16.26 13.17 3.45
N GLU A 147 15.85 12.62 2.30
CA GLU A 147 14.69 13.11 1.55
C GLU A 147 13.41 12.99 2.37
N ALA A 148 13.18 11.85 3.05
CA ALA A 148 12.02 11.66 3.91
C ALA A 148 12.00 12.69 5.07
N GLU A 149 13.15 12.93 5.72
CA GLU A 149 13.29 13.93 6.79
C GLU A 149 12.99 15.35 6.29
N SER A 150 13.40 15.68 5.05
CA SER A 150 13.06 16.95 4.41
C SER A 150 11.55 17.08 4.14
N ILE A 151 10.93 16.05 3.57
CA ILE A 151 9.48 16.01 3.25
C ILE A 151 8.64 16.17 4.54
N PHE A 152 9.04 15.49 5.62
CA PHE A 152 8.32 15.48 6.89
C PHE A 152 8.85 16.49 7.92
N SER A 153 9.63 17.48 7.50
CA SER A 153 10.25 18.48 8.39
C SER A 153 9.27 19.19 9.34
N ASN A 154 8.00 19.32 8.95
CA ASN A 154 6.94 19.94 9.75
C ASN A 154 6.00 18.93 10.45
N ASP A 155 6.29 17.62 10.39
CA ASP A 155 5.50 16.56 11.01
C ASP A 155 6.35 15.81 12.05
N HIS A 156 6.31 16.30 13.29
CA HIS A 156 7.10 15.74 14.39
C HIS A 156 6.83 14.24 14.61
N LEU A 157 5.59 13.78 14.42
CA LEU A 157 5.25 12.36 14.61
C LEU A 157 5.93 11.49 13.54
N LYS A 158 5.96 11.93 12.28
CA LYS A 158 6.66 11.21 11.21
C LYS A 158 8.17 11.20 11.41
N LEU A 159 8.76 12.30 11.87
CA LEU A 159 10.19 12.37 12.20
C LEU A 159 10.56 11.39 13.34
N GLU A 160 9.73 11.28 14.37
CA GLU A 160 9.94 10.31 15.46
C GLU A 160 9.79 8.85 14.98
N LEU A 161 8.91 8.58 14.01
CA LEU A 161 8.81 7.27 13.38
C LEU A 161 10.06 6.94 12.54
N LEU A 162 10.55 7.89 11.74
CA LEU A 162 11.79 7.71 10.96
C LEU A 162 12.99 7.36 11.84
N LYS A 163 13.11 7.98 13.02
CA LYS A 163 14.16 7.66 14.00
C LYS A 163 14.18 6.20 14.46
N LYS A 164 13.02 5.53 14.45
CA LYS A 164 12.86 4.14 14.90
C LYS A 164 13.09 3.11 13.79
N ILE A 165 13.22 3.53 12.53
CA ILE A 165 13.49 2.63 11.41
C ILE A 165 14.99 2.27 11.40
N PRO A 166 15.36 0.98 11.52
CA PRO A 166 16.76 0.56 11.51
C PRO A 166 17.46 0.84 10.18
N TRP A 167 18.75 1.16 10.22
CA TRP A 167 19.56 1.56 9.06
C TRP A 167 19.88 0.45 8.05
N TYR A 168 19.57 -0.82 8.33
CA TYR A 168 20.13 -1.97 7.62
C TYR A 168 19.14 -2.81 6.80
N ARG A 169 17.91 -2.35 6.53
CA ARG A 169 17.06 -2.98 5.51
C ARG A 169 17.19 -2.23 4.19
N GLN A 170 18.12 -2.69 3.35
CA GLN A 170 18.12 -2.45 1.90
C GLN A 170 17.62 -3.72 1.21
#